data_AF-A0A358HS27-F1
#
_entry.id   AF-A0A358HS27-F1
#
_cell.length_a   1.000
_cell.length_b   1.000
_cell.length_c   1.000
_cell.angle_alpha   90.00
_cell.angle_beta   90.00
_cell.angle_gamma   90.00
#
_symmetry.space_group_name_H-M   'P 1'
#
loop_
_entity.id
_entity.type
_entity.pdbx_description
1 polymer ?
#
loop_
_entity_poly.entity_id
_entity_poly.type
_entity_poly.pdbx_seq_one_letter_code
_entity_poly.pdbx_strand_id
1 'polypeptide(L)'
;LLHLTGYEDFDLDQIKNFRQMGSRTAGHPEFGHGEGIETTTGPLGQGIATSVGFALGERIMNARYGNDVVDHFTYVIAGDGCLMEGISQEAISMAGHMKLSKLIVLFDDNGISIDGPTSLSTSEDHTKRFEAAGWDVQEIDGHNPAAIEAAIAKAKTTNTPSMIACKTEIGFGAPTKGGTS
;
A
#
# COMPACT_ATOMS: atom_id res chain seq x y z
N LEU A 1 -10.04 0.19 -10.30
CA LEU A 1 -8.82 0.04 -11.14
C LEU A 1 -8.96 -1.15 -12.08
N LEU A 2 -9.07 -2.39 -11.58
CA LEU A 2 -9.15 -3.61 -12.41
C LEU A 2 -10.16 -3.53 -13.58
N HIS A 3 -11.38 -3.05 -13.32
CA HIS A 3 -12.38 -2.79 -14.36
C HIS A 3 -11.87 -1.85 -15.48
N LEU A 4 -11.33 -0.69 -15.08
CA LEU A 4 -10.88 0.35 -16.01
C LEU A 4 -9.63 -0.06 -16.79
N THR A 5 -8.82 -0.95 -16.23
CA THR A 5 -7.63 -1.50 -16.89
C THR A 5 -7.92 -2.78 -17.67
N GLY A 6 -9.18 -3.19 -17.77
CA GLY A 6 -9.63 -4.25 -18.68
C GLY A 6 -9.49 -5.69 -18.16
N TYR A 7 -9.42 -5.91 -16.85
CA TYR A 7 -9.48 -7.28 -16.30
C TYR A 7 -10.86 -7.89 -16.58
N GLU A 8 -10.90 -9.02 -17.29
CA GLU A 8 -12.14 -9.65 -17.75
C GLU A 8 -13.04 -10.08 -16.58
N ASP A 9 -12.45 -10.47 -15.45
CA ASP A 9 -13.18 -10.86 -14.26
C ASP A 9 -13.96 -9.72 -13.59
N PHE A 10 -13.66 -8.46 -13.92
CA PHE A 10 -14.20 -7.26 -13.26
C PHE A 10 -14.91 -6.32 -14.25
N ASP A 11 -15.95 -6.83 -14.91
CA ASP A 11 -16.84 -6.01 -15.74
C ASP A 11 -17.70 -5.02 -14.91
N LEU A 12 -18.51 -4.23 -15.61
CA LEU A 12 -19.37 -3.22 -14.97
C LEU A 12 -20.43 -3.87 -14.05
N ASP A 13 -20.89 -5.07 -14.36
CA ASP A 13 -21.91 -5.74 -13.55
C ASP A 13 -21.33 -6.28 -12.25
N GLN A 14 -20.06 -6.68 -12.22
CA GLN A 14 -19.35 -6.95 -10.97
C GLN A 14 -19.27 -5.69 -10.10
N ILE A 15 -18.97 -4.51 -10.67
CA ILE A 15 -18.93 -3.26 -9.89
C ILE A 15 -20.30 -2.94 -9.27
N LYS A 16 -21.40 -3.13 -10.03
CA LYS A 16 -22.76 -2.90 -9.51
C LYS A 16 -23.16 -3.90 -8.42
N ASN A 17 -22.57 -5.10 -8.42
CA ASN A 17 -22.83 -6.17 -7.45
C ASN A 17 -21.81 -6.22 -6.30
N PHE A 18 -21.19 -5.09 -5.96
CA PHE A 18 -20.30 -5.01 -4.81
C PHE A 18 -20.99 -5.51 -3.53
N ARG A 19 -20.30 -6.39 -2.80
CA ARG A 19 -20.74 -7.04 -1.54
C ARG A 19 -22.00 -7.92 -1.67
N GLN A 20 -22.40 -8.29 -2.88
CA GLN A 20 -23.51 -9.22 -3.09
C GLN A 20 -23.03 -10.67 -3.04
N MET A 21 -23.88 -11.57 -2.56
CA MET A 21 -23.55 -12.99 -2.45
C MET A 21 -23.20 -13.57 -3.83
N GLY A 22 -22.05 -14.23 -3.93
CA GLY A 22 -21.57 -14.84 -5.17
C GLY A 22 -20.94 -13.88 -6.18
N SER A 23 -20.84 -12.58 -5.88
CA SER A 23 -20.04 -11.67 -6.71
C SER A 23 -18.54 -11.81 -6.40
N ARG A 24 -17.69 -11.45 -7.38
CA ARG A 24 -16.24 -11.39 -7.20
C ARG A 24 -15.81 -10.11 -6.49
N THR A 25 -16.65 -9.09 -6.50
CA THR A 25 -16.46 -7.81 -5.82
C THR A 25 -16.88 -7.92 -4.34
N ALA A 26 -16.17 -8.77 -3.61
CA ALA A 26 -16.34 -8.95 -2.17
C ALA A 26 -16.05 -7.66 -1.39
N GLY A 27 -16.43 -7.65 -0.11
CA GLY A 27 -16.28 -6.47 0.75
C GLY A 27 -14.83 -6.07 1.04
N HIS A 28 -13.93 -7.05 1.00
CA HIS A 28 -12.48 -6.88 1.00
C HIS A 28 -11.91 -7.71 -0.17
N PRO A 29 -10.71 -7.38 -0.69
CA PRO A 29 -10.09 -8.16 -1.76
C PRO A 29 -9.80 -9.60 -1.32
N GLU A 30 -10.16 -10.58 -2.15
CA GLU A 30 -10.02 -12.01 -1.89
C GLU A 30 -9.21 -12.68 -3.01
N PHE A 31 -8.03 -13.23 -2.67
CA PHE A 31 -7.19 -13.97 -3.61
C PHE A 31 -7.93 -15.20 -4.15
N GLY A 32 -7.81 -15.43 -5.46
CA GLY A 32 -8.42 -16.57 -6.15
C GLY A 32 -9.88 -16.35 -6.59
N HIS A 33 -10.52 -15.22 -6.22
CA HIS A 33 -11.88 -14.90 -6.67
C HIS A 33 -11.93 -14.11 -7.98
N GLY A 34 -10.83 -13.47 -8.39
CA GLY A 34 -10.65 -12.85 -9.70
C GLY A 34 -9.20 -12.45 -9.96
N GLU A 35 -8.83 -12.39 -11.23
CA GLU A 35 -7.48 -12.02 -11.67
C GLU A 35 -7.09 -10.59 -11.24
N GLY A 36 -5.82 -10.39 -10.87
CA GLY A 36 -5.30 -9.10 -10.42
C GLY A 36 -5.50 -8.81 -8.92
N ILE A 37 -6.09 -9.74 -8.16
CA ILE A 37 -6.02 -9.73 -6.69
C ILE A 37 -4.86 -10.62 -6.24
N GLU A 38 -3.74 -10.00 -5.89
CA GLU A 38 -2.49 -10.71 -5.53
C GLU A 38 -2.55 -11.44 -4.18
N THR A 39 -3.31 -10.90 -3.21
CA THR A 39 -3.47 -11.50 -1.88
C THR A 39 -4.76 -11.04 -1.22
N THR A 40 -5.29 -11.86 -0.31
CA THR A 40 -6.45 -11.50 0.52
C THR A 40 -6.03 -10.47 1.58
N THR A 41 -6.82 -9.42 1.72
CA THR A 41 -6.61 -8.38 2.75
C THR A 41 -7.93 -8.06 3.47
N GLY A 42 -7.92 -7.06 4.35
CA GLY A 42 -9.04 -6.73 5.23
C GLY A 42 -8.58 -6.62 6.68
N PRO A 43 -7.96 -7.68 7.25
CA PRO A 43 -7.24 -7.57 8.51
C PRO A 43 -6.06 -6.59 8.33
N LEU A 44 -6.09 -5.48 9.06
CA LEU A 44 -5.11 -4.41 8.95
C LEU A 44 -3.69 -4.94 9.25
N GLY A 45 -2.67 -4.33 8.63
CA GLY A 45 -1.27 -4.70 8.79
C GLY A 45 -0.83 -5.94 7.97
N GLN A 46 -1.72 -6.87 7.65
CA GLN A 46 -1.37 -8.09 6.89
C GLN A 46 -0.90 -7.78 5.45
N GLY A 47 -1.47 -6.77 4.80
CA GLY A 47 -1.11 -6.38 3.43
C GLY A 47 0.35 -5.93 3.30
N ILE A 48 0.82 -5.08 4.22
CA ILE A 48 2.23 -4.64 4.24
C ILE A 48 3.17 -5.77 4.66
N ALA A 49 2.78 -6.63 5.60
CA ALA A 49 3.59 -7.80 5.95
C ALA A 49 3.73 -8.78 4.77
N THR A 50 2.64 -9.00 4.03
CA THR A 50 2.65 -9.87 2.84
C THR A 50 3.50 -9.27 1.71
N SER A 51 3.46 -7.94 1.51
CA SER A 51 4.26 -7.28 0.46
C SER A 51 5.76 -7.38 0.70
N VAL A 52 6.21 -7.43 1.97
CA VAL A 52 7.61 -7.77 2.31
C VAL A 52 7.96 -9.17 1.82
N GLY A 53 7.06 -10.14 1.97
CA GLY A 53 7.21 -11.50 1.43
C GLY A 53 7.33 -11.52 -0.09
N PHE A 54 6.49 -10.75 -0.80
CA PHE A 54 6.57 -10.64 -2.26
C PHE A 54 7.89 -10.02 -2.73
N ALA A 55 8.34 -8.93 -2.09
CA ALA A 55 9.61 -8.29 -2.43
C ALA A 55 10.82 -9.20 -2.13
N LEU A 56 10.77 -9.97 -1.03
CA LEU A 56 11.80 -10.97 -0.73
C LEU A 56 11.79 -12.11 -1.76
N GLY A 57 10.61 -12.57 -2.17
CA GLY A 57 10.43 -13.57 -3.22
C GLY A 57 11.05 -13.14 -4.56
N GLU A 58 10.77 -11.90 -4.98
CA GLU A 58 11.40 -11.27 -6.15
C GLU A 58 12.93 -11.34 -6.02
N ARG A 59 13.48 -10.92 -4.88
CA ARG A 59 14.93 -10.88 -4.68
C ARG A 59 15.58 -12.26 -4.74
N ILE A 60 14.95 -13.27 -4.13
CA ILE A 60 15.42 -14.67 -4.15
C ILE A 60 15.42 -15.21 -5.58
N MET A 61 14.34 -14.97 -6.32
CA MET A 61 14.20 -15.45 -7.70
C MET A 61 15.16 -14.72 -8.64
N ASN A 62 15.29 -13.41 -8.51
CA ASN A 62 16.28 -12.60 -9.21
C ASN A 62 17.72 -13.07 -8.94
N ALA A 63 18.07 -13.39 -7.69
CA ALA A 63 19.40 -13.89 -7.35
C ALA A 63 19.72 -15.24 -8.03
N ARG A 64 18.70 -16.04 -8.33
CA ARG A 64 18.85 -17.35 -8.97
C ARG A 64 18.85 -17.28 -10.50
N TYR A 65 18.02 -16.41 -11.08
CA TYR A 65 17.75 -16.40 -12.52
C TYR A 65 18.22 -15.12 -13.25
N GLY A 66 18.63 -14.09 -12.52
CA GLY A 66 19.12 -12.82 -13.07
C GLY A 66 18.02 -11.80 -13.41
N ASN A 67 18.46 -10.57 -13.69
CA ASN A 67 17.58 -9.42 -13.98
C ASN A 67 16.77 -9.59 -15.27
N ASP A 68 17.30 -10.31 -16.25
CA ASP A 68 16.60 -10.50 -17.54
C ASP A 68 15.32 -11.34 -17.40
N VAL A 69 15.19 -12.10 -16.31
CA VAL A 69 14.04 -12.98 -16.05
C VAL A 69 13.15 -12.44 -14.94
N VAL A 70 13.74 -11.88 -13.87
CA VAL A 70 13.00 -11.41 -12.71
C VAL A 70 13.45 -10.00 -12.37
N ASP A 71 12.67 -9.00 -12.76
CA ASP A 71 12.91 -7.60 -12.43
C ASP A 71 11.59 -6.86 -12.31
N HIS A 72 10.99 -6.87 -11.11
CA HIS A 72 9.72 -6.18 -10.88
C HIS A 72 9.65 -5.55 -9.49
N PHE A 73 8.76 -4.57 -9.36
CA PHE A 73 8.51 -3.89 -8.10
C PHE A 73 7.32 -4.51 -7.37
N THR A 74 7.29 -4.33 -6.06
CA THR A 74 6.13 -4.60 -5.20
C THR A 74 5.62 -3.27 -4.67
N TYR A 75 4.34 -2.95 -4.95
CA TYR A 75 3.67 -1.77 -4.42
C TYR A 75 2.62 -2.17 -3.39
N VAL A 76 2.49 -1.38 -2.33
CA VAL A 76 1.41 -1.54 -1.35
C VAL A 76 0.87 -0.17 -0.96
N ILE A 77 -0.45 -0.05 -0.86
CA ILE A 77 -1.11 1.10 -0.25
C ILE A 77 -1.48 0.70 1.18
N ALA A 78 -1.11 1.54 2.14
CA ALA A 78 -1.42 1.36 3.56
C ALA A 78 -2.01 2.65 4.13
N GLY A 79 -2.86 2.55 5.14
CA GLY A 79 -3.35 3.69 5.92
C GLY A 79 -2.91 3.58 7.39
N ASP A 80 -3.37 4.53 8.21
CA ASP A 80 -2.99 4.63 9.62
C ASP A 80 -3.23 3.31 10.39
N GLY A 81 -4.39 2.69 10.20
CA GLY A 81 -4.74 1.44 10.87
C GLY A 81 -3.76 0.29 10.55
N CYS A 82 -3.21 0.24 9.34
CA CYS A 82 -2.18 -0.74 9.00
C CYS A 82 -0.88 -0.47 9.75
N LEU A 83 -0.52 0.80 9.92
CA LEU A 83 0.73 1.23 10.55
C LEU A 83 0.68 1.16 12.08
N MET A 84 -0.51 1.20 12.69
CA MET A 84 -0.69 0.98 14.13
C MET A 84 -0.57 -0.50 14.52
N GLU A 85 -0.84 -1.43 13.60
CA GLU A 85 -0.75 -2.87 13.86
C GLU A 85 0.70 -3.32 14.05
N GLY A 86 0.98 -4.05 15.14
CA GLY A 86 2.34 -4.46 15.51
C GLY A 86 3.04 -5.33 14.46
N ILE A 87 2.28 -6.14 13.70
CA ILE A 87 2.83 -6.94 12.59
C ILE A 87 3.47 -6.07 11.50
N SER A 88 2.95 -4.85 11.30
CA SER A 88 3.56 -3.93 10.34
C SER A 88 4.94 -3.49 10.80
N GLN A 89 5.14 -3.25 12.11
CA GLN A 89 6.43 -2.86 12.65
C GLN A 89 7.49 -3.96 12.47
N GLU A 90 7.11 -5.22 12.71
CA GLU A 90 8.01 -6.36 12.47
C GLU A 90 8.43 -6.43 10.99
N ALA A 91 7.46 -6.30 10.08
CA ALA A 91 7.70 -6.32 8.65
C ALA A 91 8.56 -5.14 8.16
N ILE A 92 8.27 -3.92 8.62
CA ILE A 92 9.01 -2.69 8.30
C ILE A 92 10.48 -2.84 8.73
N SER A 93 10.72 -3.33 9.95
CA SER A 93 12.07 -3.55 10.46
C SER A 93 12.83 -4.59 9.63
N MET A 94 12.18 -5.70 9.27
CA MET A 94 12.79 -6.75 8.46
C MET A 94 13.14 -6.26 7.04
N ALA A 95 12.21 -5.57 6.37
CA ALA A 95 12.41 -5.09 5.01
C ALA A 95 13.56 -4.07 4.90
N GLY A 96 13.67 -3.18 5.89
CA GLY A 96 14.77 -2.23 5.99
C GLY A 96 16.11 -2.90 6.27
N HIS A 97 16.14 -3.86 7.21
CA HIS A 97 17.33 -4.68 7.47
C HIS A 97 17.83 -5.43 6.22
N MET A 98 16.91 -5.99 5.44
CA MET A 98 17.21 -6.74 4.21
C MET A 98 17.45 -5.84 2.98
N LYS A 99 17.25 -4.52 3.09
CA LYS A 99 17.36 -3.55 1.99
C LYS A 99 16.54 -3.95 0.76
N LEU A 100 15.26 -4.26 0.95
CA LEU A 100 14.35 -4.65 -0.13
C LEU A 100 14.00 -3.45 -1.03
N SER A 101 14.93 -3.01 -1.88
CA SER A 101 14.84 -1.77 -2.65
C SER A 101 13.73 -1.70 -3.71
N LYS A 102 13.09 -2.83 -4.02
CA LYS A 102 11.95 -2.89 -4.93
C LYS A 102 10.59 -2.92 -4.22
N LEU A 103 10.57 -2.70 -2.89
CA LEU A 103 9.36 -2.51 -2.11
C LEU A 103 9.07 -1.01 -1.96
N ILE A 104 7.89 -0.60 -2.44
CA ILE A 104 7.42 0.79 -2.36
C ILE A 104 6.07 0.81 -1.64
N VAL A 105 6.03 1.45 -0.48
CA VAL A 105 4.81 1.69 0.30
C VAL A 105 4.30 3.09 -0.02
N LEU A 106 3.03 3.19 -0.43
CA LEU A 106 2.29 4.45 -0.47
C LEU A 106 1.43 4.50 0.80
N PHE A 107 1.81 5.36 1.74
CA PHE A 107 1.05 5.59 2.96
C PHE A 107 0.02 6.70 2.69
N ASP A 108 -1.27 6.37 2.78
CA ASP A 108 -2.36 7.33 2.80
C ASP A 108 -2.41 8.04 4.15
N ASP A 109 -1.66 9.14 4.27
CA ASP A 109 -1.59 9.99 5.46
C ASP A 109 -2.75 10.99 5.46
N ASN A 110 -3.94 10.49 5.79
CA ASN A 110 -5.14 11.30 5.88
C ASN A 110 -5.46 11.78 7.32
N GLY A 111 -4.82 11.18 8.33
CA GLY A 111 -4.96 11.58 9.74
C GLY A 111 -6.30 11.22 10.39
N ILE A 112 -7.06 10.30 9.79
CA ILE A 112 -8.39 9.87 10.24
C ILE A 112 -8.43 8.35 10.41
N SER A 113 -9.03 7.91 11.51
CA SER A 113 -9.40 6.52 11.79
C SER A 113 -10.91 6.40 12.02
N ILE A 114 -11.42 5.20 12.27
CA ILE A 114 -12.86 4.96 12.51
C ILE A 114 -13.40 5.77 13.70
N ASP A 115 -12.60 5.95 14.76
CA ASP A 115 -13.03 6.67 15.97
C ASP A 115 -12.81 8.19 15.88
N GLY A 116 -12.38 8.70 14.72
CA GLY A 116 -12.07 10.10 14.49
C GLY A 116 -10.58 10.34 14.20
N PRO A 117 -10.07 11.57 14.47
CA PRO A 117 -8.68 11.93 14.21
C PRO A 117 -7.70 10.96 14.87
N THR A 118 -6.63 10.60 14.17
CA THR A 118 -5.61 9.67 14.68
C THR A 118 -4.93 10.16 15.95
N SER A 119 -4.91 11.48 16.18
CA SER A 119 -4.40 12.11 17.41
C SER A 119 -5.14 11.70 18.69
N LEU A 120 -6.30 11.05 18.58
CA LEU A 120 -7.01 10.47 19.73
C LEU A 120 -6.34 9.20 20.27
N SER A 121 -5.59 8.47 19.44
CA SER A 121 -5.06 7.14 19.78
C SER A 121 -3.57 6.95 19.48
N THR A 122 -2.98 7.80 18.64
CA THR A 122 -1.54 7.75 18.33
C THR A 122 -0.95 9.15 18.17
N SER A 123 0.31 9.27 18.59
CA SER A 123 1.16 10.45 18.35
C SER A 123 2.49 10.05 17.69
N GLU A 124 2.54 8.83 17.13
CA GLU A 124 3.75 8.31 16.51
C GLU A 124 4.07 9.05 15.21
N ASP A 125 5.35 9.37 15.04
CA ASP A 125 5.88 9.88 13.79
C ASP A 125 6.23 8.70 12.87
N HIS A 126 5.30 8.35 11.98
CA HIS A 126 5.47 7.22 11.08
C HIS A 126 6.63 7.43 10.09
N THR A 127 6.90 8.66 9.63
CA THR A 127 8.04 8.91 8.72
C THR A 127 9.35 8.62 9.43
N LYS A 128 9.55 9.15 10.65
CA LYS A 128 10.74 8.85 11.46
C LYS A 128 10.87 7.38 11.83
N ARG A 129 9.77 6.67 12.07
CA ARG A 129 9.80 5.22 12.35
C ARG A 129 10.33 4.43 11.16
N PHE A 130 9.91 4.76 9.95
CA PHE A 130 10.42 4.15 8.72
C PHE A 130 11.89 4.52 8.47
N GLU A 131 12.28 5.78 8.65
CA GLU A 131 13.68 6.21 8.57
C GLU A 131 14.57 5.44 9.55
N ALA A 132 14.13 5.29 10.81
CA ALA A 132 14.84 4.53 11.83
C ALA A 132 14.99 3.04 11.46
N ALA A 133 14.06 2.49 10.68
CA ALA A 133 14.15 1.14 10.13
C ALA A 133 15.02 1.03 8.86
N GLY A 134 15.58 2.14 8.35
CA GLY A 134 16.47 2.14 7.18
C GLY A 134 15.75 2.27 5.84
N TRP A 135 14.59 2.93 5.81
CA TRP A 135 13.84 3.21 4.59
C TRP A 135 14.19 4.58 4.00
N ASP A 136 14.04 4.74 2.68
CA ASP A 136 13.97 6.06 2.04
C ASP A 136 12.55 6.59 2.20
N VAL A 137 12.41 7.78 2.79
CA VAL A 137 11.10 8.37 3.08
C VAL A 137 10.90 9.66 2.27
N GLN A 138 9.69 9.81 1.76
CA GLN A 138 9.25 11.00 1.02
C GLN A 138 7.90 11.45 1.57
N GLU A 139 7.71 12.75 1.70
CA GLU A 139 6.41 13.35 2.04
C GLU A 139 5.94 14.20 0.85
N ILE A 140 4.72 13.95 0.39
CA ILE A 140 4.15 14.62 -0.79
C ILE A 140 2.70 15.02 -0.57
N ASP A 141 2.21 15.95 -1.40
CA ASP A 141 0.79 16.18 -1.59
C ASP A 141 0.18 15.02 -2.39
N GLY A 142 -0.62 14.20 -1.72
CA GLY A 142 -1.29 13.03 -2.30
C GLY A 142 -2.45 13.37 -3.25
N HIS A 143 -2.79 14.65 -3.41
CA HIS A 143 -3.75 15.13 -4.43
C HIS A 143 -3.06 15.74 -5.65
N ASN A 144 -1.72 15.71 -5.71
CA ASN A 144 -0.93 16.21 -6.83
C ASN A 144 -0.33 15.05 -7.66
N PRO A 145 -0.90 14.74 -8.84
CA PRO A 145 -0.41 13.62 -9.66
C PRO A 145 1.06 13.74 -10.07
N ALA A 146 1.56 14.96 -10.31
CA ALA A 146 2.96 15.16 -10.69
C ALA A 146 3.91 14.90 -9.52
N ALA A 147 3.50 15.23 -8.29
CA ALA A 147 4.27 14.90 -7.09
C ALA A 147 4.32 13.39 -6.85
N ILE A 148 3.21 12.69 -7.04
CA ILE A 148 3.12 11.23 -6.93
C ILE A 148 4.02 10.55 -7.97
N GLU A 149 3.95 10.98 -9.23
CA GLU A 149 4.79 10.44 -10.31
C GLU A 149 6.28 10.64 -10.01
N ALA A 150 6.68 11.85 -9.60
CA ALA A 150 8.06 12.15 -9.25
C ALA A 150 8.55 11.32 -8.05
N ALA A 151 7.71 11.14 -7.02
CA ALA A 151 8.07 10.38 -5.84
C ALA A 151 8.25 8.88 -6.13
N ILE A 152 7.36 8.29 -6.94
CA ILE A 152 7.49 6.90 -7.39
C ILE A 152 8.74 6.74 -8.27
N ALA A 153 9.00 7.69 -9.18
CA ALA A 153 10.21 7.67 -10.01
C ALA A 153 11.48 7.71 -9.15
N LYS A 154 11.53 8.56 -8.12
CA LYS A 154 12.65 8.59 -7.15
C LYS A 154 12.77 7.27 -6.38
N ALA A 155 11.65 6.75 -5.86
CA ALA A 155 11.63 5.51 -5.07
C ALA A 155 12.20 4.31 -5.83
N LYS A 156 12.04 4.26 -7.16
CA LYS A 156 12.62 3.20 -8.01
C LYS A 156 14.15 3.23 -8.14
N THR A 157 14.80 4.31 -7.68
CA THR A 157 16.26 4.51 -7.82
C THR A 157 17.04 4.27 -6.53
N THR A 158 16.35 3.99 -5.42
CA THR A 158 16.96 3.84 -4.11
C THR A 158 17.56 2.44 -3.94
N ASN A 159 18.45 2.29 -2.95
CA ASN A 159 19.06 0.99 -2.58
C ASN A 159 18.44 0.42 -1.28
N THR A 160 17.31 0.97 -0.85
CA THR A 160 16.57 0.66 0.38
C THR A 160 15.09 0.63 0.04
N PRO A 161 14.23 -0.06 0.82
CA PRO A 161 12.80 0.06 0.61
C PRO A 161 12.34 1.52 0.77
N SER A 162 11.26 1.91 0.10
CA SER A 162 10.78 3.29 0.09
C SER A 162 9.38 3.43 0.67
N MET A 163 9.17 4.47 1.47
CA MET A 163 7.86 4.90 1.95
C MET A 163 7.56 6.29 1.42
N ILE A 164 6.41 6.45 0.76
CA ILE A 164 5.90 7.72 0.28
C ILE A 164 4.67 8.06 1.11
N ALA A 165 4.80 9.01 2.03
CA ALA A 165 3.70 9.55 2.81
C ALA A 165 2.93 10.54 1.93
N CYS A 166 1.79 10.08 1.44
CA CYS A 166 0.88 10.85 0.62
C CYS A 166 -0.09 11.57 1.56
N LYS A 167 0.10 12.89 1.76
CA LYS A 167 -0.86 13.67 2.52
C LYS A 167 -2.16 13.78 1.71
N THR A 168 -3.25 13.24 2.22
CA THR A 168 -4.56 13.31 1.55
C THR A 168 -5.64 13.86 2.49
N GLU A 169 -6.85 14.01 1.94
CA GLU A 169 -8.06 14.34 2.67
C GLU A 169 -9.04 13.18 2.44
N ILE A 170 -9.44 12.48 3.51
CA ILE A 170 -10.42 11.41 3.39
C ILE A 170 -11.74 11.97 2.84
N GLY A 171 -12.36 11.28 1.88
CA GLY A 171 -13.59 11.76 1.24
C GLY A 171 -13.41 13.03 0.40
N PHE A 172 -12.20 13.30 -0.10
CA PHE A 172 -11.90 14.44 -0.98
C PHE A 172 -12.98 14.64 -2.06
N GLY A 173 -13.45 15.89 -2.17
CA GLY A 173 -14.52 16.27 -3.08
C GLY A 173 -15.94 16.14 -2.52
N ALA A 174 -16.14 15.52 -1.34
CA ALA A 174 -17.44 15.45 -0.68
C ALA A 174 -17.70 16.70 0.20
N PRO A 175 -18.62 17.62 -0.17
CA PRO A 175 -18.71 18.95 0.45
C PRO A 175 -19.00 18.97 1.95
N THR A 176 -19.69 17.94 2.46
CA THR A 176 -20.14 17.85 3.86
C THR A 176 -19.50 16.70 4.62
N LYS A 177 -18.64 15.91 3.96
CA LYS A 177 -18.04 14.68 4.51
C LYS A 177 -16.52 14.60 4.33
N GLY A 178 -15.93 15.44 3.47
CA GLY A 178 -14.47 15.56 3.34
C GLY A 178 -13.81 15.91 4.66
N GLY A 179 -12.72 15.20 4.99
CA GLY A 179 -11.94 15.40 6.20
C GLY A 179 -12.61 14.94 7.50
N THR A 180 -13.71 14.19 7.42
CA THR A 180 -14.47 13.71 8.60
C THR A 180 -14.50 12.18 8.68
N SER A 181 -14.65 11.65 9.90
CA SER A 181 -14.98 10.24 10.17
C SER A 181 -16.47 10.05 10.40
#